data_AF-A0A2J6Q5E6-F1
#
_entry.id   AF-A0A2J6Q5E6-F1
#
_cell.length_a   1.000
_cell.length_b   1.000
_cell.length_c   1.000
_cell.angle_alpha   90.00
_cell.angle_beta   90.00
_cell.angle_gamma   90.00
#
_symmetry.space_group_name_H-M   'P 1'
#
loop_
_entity.id
_entity.type
_entity.pdbx_description
1 polymer ?
#
loop_
_entity_poly.entity_id
_entity_poly.type
_entity_poly.pdbx_seq_one_letter_code
_entity_poly.pdbx_strand_id
1 'polypeptide(L)'
;MLLIRPGYATNTTLEPWRTDGNGRSSVSILLSSSAVILICTWKSLHLNVPSPRYGLSMRMTIKSLYFLLALLAPELLVAMAAQDNFSARRVKKMFKDESFTLTHGFFANMGGFQIRIVDRAADGTERFVDQFACEGQGLHELVERHCLTIPDITDHQDDEIKDRSKADSLVYAIAFWHIFWMLLQVIARWAKHLPLALIEVNALAFILCGVFTYSLLWWKPQDVQCPIILPVKREAFNRETERTNSDIRDVLNRRARMAGQDSYRRYYIPYTTRSLTDMLWVGLLTAAAFNALHCIAWDYTFPTLVEQWAWRTASIVAIGVSALSFVIAEAAYMEWLTLGMITKVAMFLCLPIYVGARLCLIVVTFSSLRAVPADIYTSPSWVNSIIHIH
;
A
#
# COMPACT_ATOMS: atom_id res chain seq x y z
N MET A 1 -12.52 -2.26 24.32
CA MET A 1 -13.35 -2.88 25.37
C MET A 1 -14.65 -3.53 24.84
N LEU A 2 -14.85 -3.69 23.52
CA LEU A 2 -16.16 -4.06 22.93
C LEU A 2 -16.21 -5.39 22.16
N LEU A 3 -15.14 -6.19 22.14
CA LEU A 3 -15.09 -7.45 21.39
C LEU A 3 -14.66 -8.68 22.23
N ILE A 4 -14.11 -8.47 23.43
CA ILE A 4 -13.78 -9.52 24.40
C ILE A 4 -14.19 -8.98 25.78
N ARG A 5 -15.06 -9.67 26.52
CA ARG A 5 -15.56 -9.23 27.83
C ARG A 5 -14.43 -9.15 28.87
N PRO A 6 -14.38 -8.11 29.73
CA PRO A 6 -13.68 -8.18 31.00
C PRO A 6 -14.51 -9.09 31.92
N GLY A 7 -14.10 -10.36 32.04
CA GLY A 7 -14.83 -11.37 32.82
C GLY A 7 -14.62 -12.83 32.38
N TYR A 8 -13.95 -13.07 31.26
CA TYR A 8 -13.58 -14.43 30.79
C TYR A 8 -12.28 -14.98 31.45
N ALA A 9 -11.89 -14.40 32.58
CA ALA A 9 -10.71 -14.80 33.32
C ALA A 9 -11.15 -15.50 34.59
N THR A 10 -11.21 -16.84 34.56
CA THR A 10 -10.76 -17.74 35.65
C THR A 10 -11.03 -19.22 35.34
N ASN A 11 -12.01 -19.57 34.49
CA ASN A 11 -12.36 -20.99 34.22
C ASN A 11 -12.65 -21.30 32.73
N THR A 12 -11.92 -20.68 31.79
CA THR A 12 -12.05 -21.01 30.36
C THR A 12 -11.15 -22.20 30.05
N THR A 13 -11.72 -23.33 29.66
CA THR A 13 -10.93 -24.48 29.20
C THR A 13 -10.26 -24.13 27.86
N LEU A 14 -8.93 -24.22 27.85
CA LEU A 14 -8.16 -24.12 26.62
C LEU A 14 -8.17 -25.48 25.94
N GLU A 15 -8.59 -25.49 24.68
CA GLU A 15 -8.62 -26.68 23.85
C GLU A 15 -7.39 -26.69 22.93
N PRO A 16 -6.77 -27.86 22.72
CA PRO A 16 -5.62 -27.99 21.84
C PRO A 16 -6.02 -27.87 20.37
N TRP A 17 -5.01 -27.82 19.50
CA TRP A 17 -5.16 -27.80 18.05
C TRP A 17 -6.13 -28.90 17.55
N ARG A 18 -7.14 -28.49 16.76
CA ARG A 18 -8.14 -29.39 16.18
C ARG A 18 -8.04 -29.45 14.66
N THR A 19 -7.81 -30.64 14.11
CA THR A 19 -7.79 -30.89 12.65
C THR A 19 -9.17 -31.16 12.09
N ASP A 20 -10.00 -31.93 12.81
CA ASP A 20 -11.22 -32.54 12.25
C ASP A 20 -12.46 -32.33 13.14
N GLY A 21 -13.62 -32.19 12.51
CA GLY A 21 -14.94 -32.14 13.16
C GLY A 21 -16.03 -31.51 12.28
N ASN A 22 -17.30 -31.76 12.60
CA ASN A 22 -18.47 -31.16 11.95
C ASN A 22 -18.62 -29.63 12.18
N GLY A 23 -17.55 -28.97 12.63
CA GLY A 23 -17.53 -27.56 13.00
C GLY A 23 -16.22 -26.88 12.58
N ARG A 24 -15.99 -25.70 13.11
CA ARG A 24 -14.81 -24.88 12.83
C ARG A 24 -13.54 -25.54 13.41
N SER A 25 -12.51 -25.75 12.58
CA SER A 25 -11.23 -26.37 12.96
C SER A 25 -10.07 -25.37 13.00
N SER A 26 -8.98 -25.64 13.73
CA SER A 26 -7.80 -24.76 13.75
C SER A 26 -7.23 -24.54 12.36
N VAL A 27 -7.20 -25.60 11.53
CA VAL A 27 -6.74 -25.55 10.14
C VAL A 27 -7.60 -24.57 9.34
N SER A 28 -8.93 -24.65 9.46
CA SER A 28 -9.84 -23.76 8.74
C SER A 28 -9.68 -22.30 9.15
N ILE A 29 -9.47 -22.02 10.44
CA ILE A 29 -9.23 -20.66 10.97
C ILE A 29 -7.91 -20.12 10.43
N LEU A 30 -6.84 -20.91 10.54
CA LEU A 30 -5.50 -20.55 10.10
C LEU A 30 -5.47 -20.26 8.59
N LEU A 31 -5.99 -21.18 7.77
CA LEU A 31 -5.97 -21.05 6.33
C LEU A 31 -6.84 -19.90 5.84
N SER A 32 -8.07 -19.76 6.34
CA SER A 32 -8.97 -18.67 5.93
C SER A 32 -8.40 -17.29 6.31
N SER A 33 -7.91 -17.14 7.55
CA SER A 33 -7.33 -15.88 8.03
C SER A 33 -6.04 -15.54 7.30
N SER A 34 -5.17 -16.53 7.07
CA SER A 34 -3.93 -16.33 6.32
C SER A 34 -4.22 -15.97 4.87
N ALA A 35 -5.16 -16.65 4.21
CA ALA A 35 -5.57 -16.33 2.85
C ALA A 35 -6.06 -14.87 2.74
N VAL A 36 -6.90 -14.41 3.67
CA VAL A 36 -7.35 -13.01 3.72
C VAL A 36 -6.18 -12.05 3.89
N ILE A 37 -5.27 -12.29 4.84
CA ILE A 37 -4.08 -11.45 5.06
C ILE A 37 -3.24 -11.37 3.78
N LEU A 38 -2.94 -12.51 3.16
CA LEU A 38 -2.09 -12.60 1.97
C LEU A 38 -2.76 -11.94 0.76
N ILE A 39 -4.04 -12.23 0.49
CA ILE A 39 -4.80 -11.66 -0.62
C ILE A 39 -4.93 -10.14 -0.45
N CYS A 40 -5.33 -9.68 0.74
CA CYS A 40 -5.50 -8.27 1.03
C CYS A 40 -4.20 -7.50 0.87
N THR A 41 -3.09 -8.06 1.39
CA THR A 41 -1.77 -7.44 1.26
C THR A 41 -1.33 -7.41 -0.19
N TRP A 42 -1.46 -8.52 -0.92
CA TRP A 42 -1.02 -8.60 -2.32
C TRP A 42 -1.80 -7.65 -3.22
N LYS A 43 -3.14 -7.62 -3.08
CA LYS A 43 -4.00 -6.75 -3.89
C LYS A 43 -3.92 -5.29 -3.51
N SER A 44 -3.46 -4.95 -2.31
CA SER A 44 -3.24 -3.54 -1.91
C SER A 44 -1.99 -2.93 -2.58
N LEU A 45 -1.08 -3.76 -3.11
CA LEU A 45 0.14 -3.31 -3.76
C LEU A 45 -0.12 -2.77 -5.17
N HIS A 46 -0.17 -1.44 -5.28
CA HIS A 46 -0.19 -0.72 -6.56
C HIS A 46 1.21 -0.16 -6.85
N LEU A 47 2.12 -1.06 -7.21
CA LEU A 47 3.52 -0.72 -7.48
C LEU A 47 3.66 0.16 -8.73
N ASN A 48 4.67 1.02 -8.73
CA ASN A 48 4.99 1.89 -9.86
C ASN A 48 5.47 1.07 -11.06
N VAL A 49 5.36 1.66 -12.25
CA VAL A 49 5.68 0.97 -13.51
C VAL A 49 7.16 0.58 -13.50
N PRO A 50 7.48 -0.71 -13.66
CA PRO A 50 8.86 -1.16 -13.61
C PRO A 50 9.64 -0.67 -14.83
N SER A 51 10.95 -0.47 -14.66
CA SER A 51 11.83 -0.17 -15.77
C SER A 51 11.73 -1.24 -16.87
N PRO A 52 11.71 -0.85 -18.16
CA PRO A 52 11.84 -1.78 -19.28
C PRO A 52 13.12 -2.63 -19.21
N ARG A 53 14.17 -2.14 -18.52
CA ARG A 53 15.45 -2.86 -18.34
C ARG A 53 15.36 -4.01 -17.34
N TYR A 54 14.34 -4.04 -16.47
CA TYR A 54 14.18 -5.09 -15.48
C TYR A 54 13.47 -6.29 -16.08
N GLY A 55 14.15 -7.43 -16.09
CA GLY A 55 13.55 -8.72 -16.41
C GLY A 55 12.50 -9.14 -15.37
N LEU A 56 11.68 -10.13 -15.73
CA LEU A 56 10.55 -10.59 -14.89
C LEU A 56 10.98 -10.98 -13.47
N SER A 57 12.12 -11.64 -13.31
CA SER A 57 12.64 -12.05 -12.00
C SER A 57 12.89 -10.86 -11.06
N MET A 58 13.55 -9.80 -11.55
CA MET A 58 13.79 -8.60 -10.74
C MET A 58 12.48 -7.91 -10.34
N ARG A 59 11.50 -7.84 -11.26
CA ARG A 59 10.17 -7.28 -10.99
C ARG A 59 9.46 -8.05 -9.89
N MET A 60 9.48 -9.38 -9.96
CA MET A 60 8.88 -10.24 -8.93
C MET A 60 9.61 -10.13 -7.59
N THR A 61 10.94 -10.03 -7.59
CA THR A 61 11.73 -9.81 -6.36
C THR A 61 11.35 -8.51 -5.67
N ILE A 62 11.25 -7.41 -6.42
CA ILE A 62 10.82 -6.11 -5.88
C ILE A 62 9.39 -6.23 -5.32
N LYS A 63 8.46 -6.82 -6.07
CA LYS A 63 7.07 -7.00 -5.63
C LYS A 63 6.99 -7.82 -4.34
N SER A 64 7.74 -8.92 -4.25
CA SER A 64 7.82 -9.74 -3.04
C SER A 64 8.44 -9.01 -1.86
N LEU A 65 9.45 -8.16 -2.07
CA LEU A 65 10.04 -7.35 -0.98
C LEU A 65 9.03 -6.35 -0.41
N TYR A 66 8.30 -5.63 -1.27
CA TYR A 66 7.23 -4.73 -0.85
C TYR A 66 6.08 -5.49 -0.18
N PHE A 67 5.78 -6.70 -0.64
CA PHE A 67 4.80 -7.57 0.00
C PHE A 67 5.21 -7.97 1.42
N LEU A 68 6.46 -8.37 1.64
CA LEU A 68 6.98 -8.67 2.98
C LEU A 68 6.99 -7.43 3.88
N LEU A 69 7.34 -6.26 3.34
CA LEU A 69 7.27 -5.00 4.07
C LEU A 69 5.82 -4.67 4.47
N ALA A 70 4.86 -4.87 3.57
CA ALA A 70 3.45 -4.63 3.82
C ALA A 70 2.83 -5.64 4.81
N LEU A 71 3.34 -6.87 4.89
CA LEU A 71 2.99 -7.82 5.96
C LEU A 71 3.50 -7.36 7.33
N LEU A 72 4.63 -6.65 7.37
CA LEU A 72 5.19 -6.15 8.62
C LEU A 72 4.53 -4.85 9.07
N ALA A 73 4.31 -3.93 8.14
CA ALA A 73 3.82 -2.57 8.36
C ALA A 73 2.75 -2.15 7.33
N PRO A 74 1.52 -2.72 7.38
CA PRO A 74 0.46 -2.40 6.43
C PRO A 74 -0.02 -0.94 6.54
N GLU A 75 0.14 -0.29 7.69
CA GLU A 75 -0.16 1.14 7.87
C GLU A 75 0.77 2.05 7.04
N LEU A 76 2.01 1.62 6.79
CA LEU A 76 2.94 2.36 5.94
C LEU A 76 2.47 2.35 4.49
N LEU A 77 1.86 1.25 4.05
CA LEU A 77 1.26 1.14 2.72
C LEU A 77 0.09 2.12 2.55
N VAL A 78 -0.74 2.31 3.59
CA VAL A 78 -1.81 3.31 3.59
C VAL A 78 -1.25 4.73 3.52
N ALA A 79 -0.17 5.02 4.24
CA ALA A 79 0.49 6.32 4.15
C ALA A 79 1.00 6.58 2.72
N MET A 80 1.70 5.62 2.12
CA MET A 80 2.15 5.71 0.71
C MET A 80 0.97 5.89 -0.26
N ALA A 81 -0.12 5.18 -0.04
CA ALA A 81 -1.34 5.33 -0.84
C ALA A 81 -1.95 6.74 -0.73
N ALA A 82 -1.94 7.33 0.47
CA ALA A 82 -2.41 8.69 0.68
C ALA A 82 -1.54 9.70 -0.07
N GLN A 83 -0.21 9.52 0.00
CA GLN A 83 0.76 10.32 -0.72
C GLN A 83 0.55 10.29 -2.23
N ASP A 84 0.36 9.10 -2.81
CA ASP A 84 0.11 8.92 -4.24
C ASP A 84 -1.17 9.65 -4.66
N ASN A 85 -2.25 9.49 -3.87
CA ASN A 85 -3.54 10.12 -4.15
C ASN A 85 -3.47 11.66 -4.08
N PHE A 86 -2.82 12.22 -3.07
CA PHE A 86 -2.65 13.68 -2.98
C PHE A 86 -1.79 14.22 -4.12
N SER A 87 -0.74 13.50 -4.49
CA SER A 87 0.14 13.87 -5.60
C SER A 87 -0.58 13.82 -6.95
N ALA A 88 -1.35 12.76 -7.22
CA ALA A 88 -2.15 12.62 -8.44
C ALA A 88 -3.23 13.71 -8.55
N ARG A 89 -3.92 14.03 -7.43
CA ARG A 89 -4.90 15.14 -7.39
C ARG A 89 -4.25 16.49 -7.64
N ARG A 90 -3.02 16.70 -7.18
CA ARG A 90 -2.27 17.93 -7.46
C ARG A 90 -1.97 18.07 -8.95
N VAL A 91 -1.49 17.00 -9.58
CA VAL A 91 -1.26 16.96 -11.04
C VAL A 91 -2.57 17.21 -11.80
N LYS A 92 -3.66 16.53 -11.45
CA LYS A 92 -4.99 16.77 -12.06
C LYS A 92 -5.42 18.23 -11.98
N LYS A 93 -5.12 18.93 -10.88
CA LYS A 93 -5.44 20.36 -10.72
C LYS A 93 -4.60 21.29 -11.60
N MET A 94 -3.43 20.86 -12.06
CA MET A 94 -2.59 21.64 -12.98
C MET A 94 -3.19 21.64 -14.38
N PHE A 95 -3.65 20.48 -14.84
CA PHE A 95 -4.37 20.36 -16.11
C PHE A 95 -5.77 20.96 -15.99
N LYS A 96 -6.06 21.97 -16.81
CA LYS A 96 -7.40 22.59 -16.91
C LYS A 96 -8.36 21.79 -17.79
N ASP A 97 -7.83 20.88 -18.61
CA ASP A 97 -8.60 20.04 -19.51
C ASP A 97 -9.28 18.90 -18.75
N GLU A 98 -10.59 18.75 -18.92
CA GLU A 98 -11.38 17.69 -18.27
C GLU A 98 -11.09 16.29 -18.84
N SER A 99 -10.50 16.20 -20.03
CA SER A 99 -10.05 14.92 -20.59
C SER A 99 -8.89 14.32 -19.76
N PHE A 100 -8.12 15.15 -19.05
CA PHE A 100 -7.08 14.69 -18.14
C PHE A 100 -7.67 14.26 -16.79
N THR A 101 -8.03 12.98 -16.71
CA THR A 101 -8.61 12.38 -15.49
C THR A 101 -7.59 12.12 -14.37
N LEU A 102 -8.09 11.82 -13.17
CA LEU A 102 -7.25 11.45 -12.02
C LEU A 102 -6.40 10.20 -12.30
N THR A 103 -6.92 9.26 -13.10
CA THR A 103 -6.18 8.06 -13.54
C THR A 103 -4.92 8.43 -14.31
N HIS A 104 -4.97 9.43 -15.20
CA HIS A 104 -3.80 9.94 -15.91
C HIS A 104 -2.77 10.54 -14.95
N GLY A 105 -3.23 11.27 -13.93
CA GLY A 105 -2.36 11.81 -12.88
C GLY A 105 -1.64 10.72 -12.08
N PHE A 106 -2.35 9.65 -11.71
CA PHE A 106 -1.75 8.48 -11.07
C PHE A 106 -0.75 7.78 -12.00
N PHE A 107 -1.15 7.51 -13.25
CA PHE A 107 -0.32 6.81 -14.23
C PHE A 107 0.97 7.57 -14.53
N ALA A 108 0.91 8.89 -14.67
CA ALA A 108 2.08 9.74 -14.84
C ALA A 108 3.04 9.66 -13.65
N ASN A 109 2.53 9.76 -12.42
CA ASN A 109 3.35 9.69 -11.21
C ASN A 109 3.96 8.29 -10.99
N MET A 110 3.32 7.24 -11.47
CA MET A 110 3.85 5.88 -11.46
C MET A 110 4.97 5.65 -12.48
N GLY A 111 5.30 6.64 -13.33
CA GLY A 111 6.24 6.48 -14.44
C GLY A 111 5.63 5.79 -15.66
N GLY A 112 4.30 5.82 -15.79
CA GLY A 112 3.56 5.24 -16.91
C GLY A 112 3.77 5.97 -18.23
N PHE A 113 4.17 7.24 -18.23
CA PHE A 113 4.56 7.95 -19.45
C PHE A 113 6.08 8.04 -19.57
N GLN A 114 6.60 7.62 -20.73
CA GLN A 114 7.99 7.78 -21.10
C GLN A 114 8.12 8.69 -22.33
N ILE A 115 8.93 9.74 -22.19
CA ILE A 115 9.21 10.68 -23.27
C ILE A 115 10.35 10.12 -24.09
N ARG A 116 10.12 9.90 -25.38
CA ARG A 116 11.14 9.50 -26.33
C ARG A 116 11.52 10.69 -27.21
N ILE A 117 12.74 11.17 -27.07
CA ILE A 117 13.26 12.25 -27.91
C ILE A 117 13.72 11.63 -29.23
N VAL A 118 13.13 12.10 -30.33
CA VAL A 118 13.52 11.73 -31.69
C VAL A 118 14.10 12.93 -32.42
N ASP A 119 15.21 12.69 -33.14
CA ASP A 119 15.83 13.67 -34.03
C ASP A 119 15.53 13.30 -35.48
N ARG A 120 15.34 14.30 -36.33
CA ARG A 120 15.09 14.05 -37.75
C ARG A 120 16.43 14.11 -38.48
N ALA A 121 16.91 12.97 -38.96
CA ALA A 121 18.14 12.92 -39.74
C ALA A 121 17.92 13.53 -41.14
N ALA A 122 19.04 13.93 -41.77
CA ALA A 122 19.02 14.54 -43.10
C ALA A 122 18.46 13.62 -44.20
N ASP A 123 18.45 12.31 -43.95
CA ASP A 123 17.85 11.26 -44.79
C ASP A 123 16.32 11.11 -44.57
N GLY A 124 15.73 11.90 -43.67
CA GLY A 124 14.32 11.84 -43.31
C GLY A 124 13.95 10.81 -42.25
N THR A 125 14.91 10.00 -41.77
CA THR A 125 14.68 9.00 -40.72
C THR A 125 14.62 9.62 -39.33
N GLU A 126 13.77 9.07 -38.46
CA GLU A 126 13.72 9.45 -37.05
C GLU A 126 14.76 8.64 -36.27
N ARG A 127 15.73 9.34 -35.67
CA ARG A 127 16.78 8.73 -34.85
C ARG A 127 16.45 8.90 -33.38
N PHE A 128 16.50 7.80 -32.66
CA PHE A 128 16.41 7.79 -31.20
C PHE A 128 17.57 8.60 -30.59
N VAL A 129 17.24 9.54 -29.70
CA VAL A 129 18.24 10.31 -28.94
C VAL A 129 18.27 9.85 -27.49
N ASP A 130 17.12 9.91 -26.82
CA ASP A 130 17.01 9.61 -25.40
C ASP A 130 15.58 9.19 -25.02
N GLN A 131 15.43 8.51 -23.89
CA GLN A 131 14.14 8.14 -23.32
C GLN A 131 14.18 8.11 -21.80
N PHE A 132 13.25 8.83 -21.18
CA PHE A 132 13.14 8.95 -19.72
C PHE A 132 11.68 8.93 -19.27
N ALA A 133 11.45 8.53 -18.02
CA ALA A 133 10.13 8.59 -17.39
C ALA A 133 9.79 10.03 -17.04
N CYS A 134 8.56 10.45 -17.32
CA CYS A 134 8.08 11.80 -17.08
C CYS A 134 6.99 11.80 -16.01
N GLU A 135 7.27 12.48 -14.91
CA GLU A 135 6.31 12.70 -13.83
C GLU A 135 5.18 13.64 -14.27
N GLY A 136 4.02 13.58 -13.64
CA GLY A 136 2.86 14.41 -13.97
C GLY A 136 3.13 15.92 -14.01
N GLN A 137 4.03 16.45 -13.17
CA GLN A 137 4.44 17.86 -13.25
C GLN A 137 5.25 18.18 -14.51
N GLY A 138 6.21 17.31 -14.86
CA GLY A 138 6.98 17.46 -16.09
C GLY A 138 6.11 17.27 -17.33
N LEU A 139 5.11 16.40 -17.26
CA LEU A 139 4.14 16.20 -18.33
C LEU A 139 3.30 17.47 -18.54
N HIS A 140 2.87 18.12 -17.46
CA HIS A 140 2.18 19.41 -17.53
C HIS A 140 3.06 20.49 -18.16
N GLU A 141 4.32 20.59 -17.74
CA GLU A 141 5.29 21.55 -18.33
C GLU A 141 5.46 21.35 -19.84
N LEU A 142 5.45 20.10 -20.33
CA LEU A 142 5.54 19.80 -21.77
C LEU A 142 4.28 20.17 -22.54
N VAL A 143 3.10 19.98 -21.94
CA VAL A 143 1.81 20.33 -22.57
C VAL A 143 1.62 21.85 -22.61
N GLU A 144 1.93 22.56 -21.52
CA GLU A 144 1.84 24.02 -21.45
C GLU A 144 2.74 24.71 -22.48
N ARG A 145 3.87 24.07 -22.79
CA ARG A 145 4.86 24.52 -23.78
C ARG A 145 4.58 24.07 -25.22
N HIS A 146 3.45 23.41 -25.46
CA HIS A 146 3.07 22.86 -26.77
C HIS A 146 4.08 21.84 -27.36
N CYS A 147 4.87 21.19 -26.51
CA CYS A 147 5.74 20.07 -26.91
C CYS A 147 4.96 18.76 -27.05
N LEU A 148 3.81 18.64 -26.38
CA LEU A 148 2.89 17.50 -26.39
C LEU A 148 1.44 18.01 -26.42
N THR A 149 0.52 17.22 -26.96
CA THR A 149 -0.92 17.52 -26.88
C THR A 149 -1.63 16.53 -25.94
N ILE A 150 -2.75 16.96 -25.35
CA ILE A 150 -3.53 16.16 -24.40
C ILE A 150 -4.18 14.93 -25.05
N PRO A 151 -4.71 15.00 -26.30
CA PRO A 151 -5.22 13.81 -26.99
C PRO A 151 -4.19 12.68 -27.13
N ASP A 152 -2.90 13.02 -27.32
CA ASP A 152 -1.80 12.04 -27.37
C ASP A 152 -1.64 11.27 -26.04
N ILE A 153 -2.22 11.77 -24.95
CA ILE A 153 -2.13 11.19 -23.61
C ILE A 153 -3.38 10.35 -23.30
N THR A 154 -4.56 10.86 -23.66
CA THR A 154 -5.85 10.28 -23.27
C THR A 154 -6.28 9.10 -24.14
N ASP A 155 -6.05 9.17 -25.45
CA ASP A 155 -6.56 8.16 -26.39
C ASP A 155 -5.79 6.84 -26.25
N HIS A 156 -4.46 6.91 -26.03
CA HIS A 156 -3.62 5.73 -25.86
C HIS A 156 -3.82 5.03 -24.51
N GLN A 157 -4.18 5.77 -23.46
CA GLN A 157 -4.29 5.22 -22.12
C GLN A 157 -5.61 4.47 -21.92
N ASP A 158 -6.72 5.00 -22.42
CA ASP A 158 -8.04 4.44 -22.15
C ASP A 158 -8.24 3.04 -22.77
N ASP A 159 -7.61 2.76 -23.91
CA ASP A 159 -7.69 1.45 -24.56
C ASP A 159 -6.80 0.39 -23.87
N GLU A 160 -5.57 0.75 -23.50
CA GLU A 160 -4.66 -0.18 -22.79
C GLU A 160 -5.11 -0.49 -21.36
N ILE A 161 -5.68 0.50 -20.65
CA ILE A 161 -6.22 0.28 -19.29
C ILE A 161 -7.48 -0.59 -19.34
N LYS A 162 -8.38 -0.37 -20.31
CA LYS A 162 -9.60 -1.17 -20.45
C LYS A 162 -9.30 -2.65 -20.69
N ASP A 163 -8.28 -2.97 -21.48
CA ASP A 163 -7.96 -4.37 -21.79
C ASP A 163 -7.43 -5.13 -20.56
N ARG A 164 -6.60 -4.50 -19.73
CA ARG A 164 -6.09 -5.10 -18.48
C ARG A 164 -7.16 -5.31 -17.41
N SER A 165 -8.14 -4.41 -17.33
CA SER A 165 -9.21 -4.46 -16.32
C SER A 165 -10.05 -5.76 -16.37
N LYS A 166 -10.16 -6.39 -17.54
CA LYS A 166 -10.97 -7.60 -17.74
C LYS A 166 -10.35 -8.83 -17.09
N ALA A 167 -9.04 -9.01 -17.21
CA ALA A 167 -8.32 -10.17 -16.66
C ALA A 167 -8.28 -10.18 -15.12
N ASP A 168 -8.28 -8.99 -14.51
CA ASP A 168 -8.23 -8.87 -13.05
C ASP A 168 -9.58 -9.12 -12.36
N SER A 169 -10.70 -9.03 -13.08
CA SER A 169 -12.05 -9.09 -12.51
C SER A 169 -12.33 -10.37 -11.70
N LEU A 170 -11.86 -11.53 -12.17
CA LEU A 170 -12.03 -12.81 -11.48
C LEU A 170 -11.23 -12.87 -10.16
N VAL A 171 -9.98 -12.39 -10.17
CA VAL A 171 -9.14 -12.38 -8.97
C VAL A 171 -9.74 -11.44 -7.92
N TYR A 172 -10.26 -10.30 -8.34
CA TYR A 172 -10.99 -9.39 -7.45
C TYR A 172 -12.25 -10.04 -6.88
N ALA A 173 -13.07 -10.71 -7.70
CA ALA A 173 -14.27 -11.38 -7.22
C ALA A 173 -13.96 -12.43 -6.13
N ILE A 174 -12.92 -13.24 -6.34
CA ILE A 174 -12.46 -14.22 -5.35
C ILE A 174 -11.98 -13.53 -4.07
N ALA A 175 -11.19 -12.45 -4.20
CA ALA A 175 -10.70 -11.70 -3.05
C ALA A 175 -11.84 -11.08 -2.24
N PHE A 176 -12.81 -10.44 -2.91
CA PHE A 176 -13.99 -9.87 -2.27
C PHE A 176 -14.82 -10.93 -1.56
N TRP A 177 -15.02 -12.09 -2.18
CA TRP A 177 -15.74 -13.20 -1.55
C TRP A 177 -15.05 -13.67 -0.26
N HIS A 178 -13.72 -13.84 -0.28
CA HIS A 178 -12.97 -14.27 0.91
C HIS A 178 -13.05 -13.23 2.05
N ILE A 179 -12.90 -11.95 1.74
CA ILE A 179 -13.02 -10.86 2.72
C ILE A 179 -14.44 -10.79 3.28
N PHE A 180 -15.46 -10.85 2.41
CA PHE A 180 -16.86 -10.84 2.79
C PHE A 180 -17.20 -11.98 3.75
N TRP A 181 -16.76 -13.20 3.40
CA TRP A 181 -16.97 -14.38 4.24
C TRP A 181 -16.34 -14.24 5.63
N MET A 182 -15.10 -13.73 5.70
CA MET A 182 -14.43 -13.46 6.97
C MET A 182 -15.17 -12.43 7.82
N LEU A 183 -15.59 -11.31 7.22
CA LEU A 183 -16.34 -10.27 7.92
C LEU A 183 -17.68 -10.79 8.45
N LEU A 184 -18.40 -11.58 7.64
CA LEU A 184 -19.66 -12.19 8.05
C LEU A 184 -19.47 -13.13 9.24
N GLN A 185 -18.41 -13.95 9.25
CA GLN A 185 -18.08 -14.80 10.40
C GLN A 185 -17.77 -13.98 11.65
N VAL A 186 -16.94 -12.94 11.53
CA VAL A 186 -16.58 -12.05 12.64
C VAL A 186 -17.83 -11.37 13.22
N ILE A 187 -18.70 -10.82 12.37
CA ILE A 187 -19.94 -10.15 12.78
C ILE A 187 -20.88 -11.14 13.48
N ALA A 188 -21.05 -12.34 12.93
CA ALA A 188 -21.88 -13.37 13.54
C ALA A 188 -21.36 -13.79 14.93
N ARG A 189 -20.03 -13.92 15.08
CA ARG A 189 -19.41 -14.26 16.37
C ARG A 189 -19.57 -13.13 17.37
N TRP A 190 -19.37 -11.88 16.95
CA TRP A 190 -19.63 -10.71 17.79
C TRP A 190 -21.09 -10.66 18.27
N ALA A 191 -22.05 -10.86 17.37
CA ALA A 191 -23.49 -10.88 17.70
C ALA A 191 -23.89 -12.03 18.64
N LYS A 192 -23.13 -13.13 18.65
CA LYS A 192 -23.33 -14.27 19.55
C LYS A 192 -22.40 -14.25 20.77
N HIS A 193 -21.64 -13.18 20.95
CA HIS A 193 -20.68 -13.02 22.04
C HIS A 193 -19.63 -14.16 22.11
N LEU A 194 -19.21 -14.67 20.95
CA LEU A 194 -18.18 -15.69 20.84
C LEU A 194 -16.79 -15.04 20.62
N PRO A 195 -15.72 -15.56 21.24
CA PRO A 195 -14.37 -15.02 21.09
C PRO A 195 -13.83 -15.22 19.68
N LEU A 196 -12.92 -14.34 19.25
CA LEU A 196 -12.18 -14.48 17.98
C LEU A 196 -10.79 -15.04 18.26
N ALA A 197 -10.26 -15.85 17.35
CA ALA A 197 -8.85 -16.22 17.41
C ALA A 197 -7.96 -15.00 17.11
N LEU A 198 -6.76 -14.93 17.69
CA LEU A 198 -5.83 -13.81 17.46
C LEU A 198 -5.54 -13.56 15.98
N ILE A 199 -5.45 -14.63 15.17
CA ILE A 199 -5.18 -14.52 13.74
C ILE A 199 -6.34 -13.87 12.97
N GLU A 200 -7.58 -14.04 13.43
CA GLU A 200 -8.75 -13.35 12.87
C GLU A 200 -8.73 -11.86 13.22
N VAL A 201 -8.35 -11.53 14.46
CA VAL A 201 -8.16 -10.13 14.89
C VAL A 201 -7.07 -9.46 14.03
N ASN A 202 -5.98 -10.17 13.75
CA ASN A 202 -4.94 -9.70 12.83
C ASN A 202 -5.49 -9.55 11.40
N ALA A 203 -6.24 -10.52 10.89
CA ALA A 203 -6.86 -10.44 9.57
C ALA A 203 -7.81 -9.23 9.43
N LEU A 204 -8.59 -8.90 10.47
CA LEU A 204 -9.41 -7.69 10.50
C LEU A 204 -8.56 -6.41 10.41
N ALA A 205 -7.40 -6.39 11.06
CA ALA A 205 -6.48 -5.26 10.98
C ALA A 205 -5.91 -5.10 9.57
N PHE A 206 -5.57 -6.20 8.89
CA PHE A 206 -5.18 -6.17 7.48
C PHE A 206 -6.34 -5.73 6.56
N ILE A 207 -7.56 -6.20 6.79
CA ILE A 207 -8.75 -5.74 6.05
C ILE A 207 -8.92 -4.23 6.21
N LEU A 208 -8.78 -3.70 7.42
CA LEU A 208 -8.88 -2.25 7.69
C LEU A 208 -7.88 -1.47 6.83
N CYS A 209 -6.58 -1.85 6.87
CA CYS A 209 -5.56 -1.20 6.04
C CYS A 209 -5.82 -1.38 4.54
N GLY A 210 -6.31 -2.54 4.11
CA GLY A 210 -6.67 -2.80 2.72
C GLY A 210 -7.81 -1.91 2.24
N VAL A 211 -8.86 -1.74 3.04
CA VAL A 211 -9.99 -0.85 2.72
C VAL A 211 -9.52 0.60 2.58
N PHE A 212 -8.70 1.09 3.51
CA PHE A 212 -8.14 2.44 3.40
C PHE A 212 -7.25 2.60 2.16
N THR A 213 -6.35 1.64 1.92
CA THR A 213 -5.45 1.65 0.74
C THR A 213 -6.26 1.66 -0.55
N TYR A 214 -7.24 0.77 -0.69
CA TYR A 214 -8.06 0.67 -1.89
C TYR A 214 -8.93 1.91 -2.11
N SER A 215 -9.48 2.49 -1.05
CA SER A 215 -10.25 3.73 -1.13
C SER A 215 -9.41 4.91 -1.62
N LEU A 216 -8.15 5.00 -1.19
CA LEU A 216 -7.22 6.04 -1.63
C LEU A 216 -6.75 5.82 -3.07
N LEU A 217 -6.63 4.56 -3.48
CA LEU A 217 -6.07 4.15 -4.78
C LEU A 217 -7.13 3.73 -5.80
N TRP A 218 -8.40 4.06 -5.58
CA TRP A 218 -9.52 3.65 -6.44
C TRP A 218 -9.28 3.92 -7.94
N TRP A 219 -8.62 5.05 -8.25
CA TRP A 219 -8.33 5.49 -9.62
C TRP A 219 -6.90 5.17 -10.07
N LYS A 220 -6.09 4.50 -9.24
CA LYS A 220 -4.71 4.13 -9.58
C LYS A 220 -4.74 2.77 -10.31
N PRO A 221 -4.24 2.67 -11.55
CA PRO A 221 -4.23 1.40 -12.27
C PRO A 221 -3.30 0.39 -11.58
N GLN A 222 -3.74 -0.86 -11.46
CA GLN A 222 -2.96 -1.94 -10.85
C GLN A 222 -2.19 -2.75 -11.91
N ASP A 223 -1.02 -3.28 -11.51
CA ASP A 223 -0.23 -4.24 -12.29
C ASP A 223 0.09 -3.79 -13.73
N VAL A 224 0.33 -2.48 -13.90
CA VAL A 224 0.88 -1.90 -15.12
C VAL A 224 2.35 -2.32 -15.28
N GLN A 225 2.65 -3.01 -16.38
CA GLN A 225 3.97 -3.60 -16.65
C GLN A 225 4.76 -2.86 -17.73
N CYS A 226 4.08 -2.05 -18.54
CA CYS A 226 4.65 -1.36 -19.67
C CYS A 226 4.23 0.12 -19.61
N PRO A 227 5.17 1.05 -19.79
CA PRO A 227 4.86 2.46 -19.95
C PRO A 227 4.41 2.76 -21.38
N ILE A 228 3.56 3.77 -21.52
CA ILE A 228 3.20 4.39 -22.79
C ILE A 228 4.33 5.32 -23.22
N ILE A 229 4.71 5.23 -24.50
CA ILE A 229 5.84 5.98 -25.06
C ILE A 229 5.31 7.13 -25.88
N LEU A 230 5.63 8.35 -25.48
CA LEU A 230 5.24 9.58 -26.17
C LEU A 230 6.44 10.12 -26.96
N PRO A 231 6.39 10.11 -28.31
CA PRO A 231 7.46 10.66 -29.13
C PRO A 231 7.42 12.19 -29.13
N VAL A 232 8.55 12.82 -28.82
CA VAL A 232 8.72 14.28 -28.87
C VAL A 232 9.86 14.63 -29.82
N LYS A 233 9.56 15.50 -30.79
CA LYS A 233 10.56 15.97 -31.76
C LYS A 233 11.56 16.89 -31.08
N ARG A 234 12.85 16.63 -31.27
CA ARG A 234 13.95 17.44 -30.72
C ARG A 234 13.85 18.92 -31.08
N GLU A 235 13.37 19.23 -32.28
CA GLU A 235 13.18 20.61 -32.74
C GLU A 235 12.14 21.38 -31.92
N ALA A 236 11.06 20.72 -31.47
CA ALA A 236 10.04 21.35 -30.64
C ALA A 236 10.62 21.70 -29.28
N PHE A 237 11.39 20.77 -28.71
CA PHE A 237 12.10 20.96 -27.45
C PHE A 237 13.13 22.11 -27.52
N ASN A 238 13.93 22.16 -28.58
CA ASN A 238 14.94 23.21 -28.77
C ASN A 238 14.31 24.60 -29.01
N ARG A 239 13.28 24.70 -29.85
CA ARG A 239 12.59 25.97 -30.15
C ARG A 239 12.04 26.66 -28.90
N GLU A 240 11.47 25.89 -27.99
CA GLU A 240 10.92 26.45 -26.76
C GLU A 240 12.03 26.80 -25.74
N THR A 241 13.11 26.03 -25.74
CA THR A 241 14.31 26.32 -24.95
C THR A 241 14.95 27.65 -25.36
N GLU A 242 15.02 27.93 -26.67
CA GLU A 242 15.55 29.17 -27.23
C GLU A 242 14.66 30.39 -26.91
N ARG A 243 13.33 30.22 -26.93
CA ARG A 243 12.37 31.30 -26.60
C ARG A 243 12.44 31.77 -25.15
N THR A 244 12.73 30.87 -24.21
CA THR A 244 12.60 31.19 -22.77
C THR A 244 13.88 31.75 -22.15
N ASN A 245 14.94 31.99 -22.94
CA ASN A 245 16.23 32.60 -22.55
C ASN A 245 16.78 32.16 -21.18
N SER A 246 16.55 30.90 -20.81
CA SER A 246 16.87 30.37 -19.48
C SER A 246 17.42 28.97 -19.57
N ASP A 247 18.11 28.64 -18.48
CA ASP A 247 18.75 27.41 -18.03
C ASP A 247 17.89 26.13 -18.14
N ILE A 248 16.79 26.10 -18.91
CA ILE A 248 15.83 25.00 -19.08
C ILE A 248 16.46 23.79 -19.74
N ARG A 249 17.38 23.97 -20.69
CA ARG A 249 18.19 22.84 -21.18
C ARG A 249 18.97 22.24 -20.03
N ASP A 250 19.41 23.04 -19.08
CA ASP A 250 20.16 22.60 -17.92
C ASP A 250 19.24 22.18 -16.75
N VAL A 251 18.00 22.66 -16.62
CA VAL A 251 17.01 22.21 -15.63
C VAL A 251 16.35 20.93 -16.09
N LEU A 252 16.00 20.80 -17.37
CA LEU A 252 15.51 19.56 -17.97
C LEU A 252 16.66 18.59 -18.19
N ASN A 253 17.88 18.99 -18.56
CA ASN A 253 19.01 18.06 -18.52
C ASN A 253 19.49 17.79 -17.10
N ARG A 254 19.33 18.65 -16.09
CA ARG A 254 19.61 18.30 -14.68
C ARG A 254 18.50 17.41 -14.15
N ARG A 255 17.22 17.68 -14.44
CA ARG A 255 16.09 16.82 -14.06
C ARG A 255 16.06 15.52 -14.85
N ALA A 256 16.50 15.47 -16.11
CA ALA A 256 16.62 14.28 -16.94
C ALA A 256 17.97 13.56 -16.76
N ARG A 257 19.06 14.23 -16.32
CA ARG A 257 20.27 13.55 -15.82
C ARG A 257 20.08 13.05 -14.39
N MET A 258 19.32 13.73 -13.53
CA MET A 258 18.85 13.16 -12.27
C MET A 258 17.84 12.04 -12.56
N ALA A 259 16.89 12.23 -13.47
CA ALA A 259 16.05 11.17 -14.01
C ALA A 259 16.72 10.33 -15.11
N GLY A 260 18.05 10.28 -15.18
CA GLY A 260 18.81 9.52 -16.19
C GLY A 260 19.97 8.73 -15.58
N GLN A 261 20.66 9.31 -14.59
CA GLN A 261 21.70 8.69 -13.77
C GLN A 261 21.17 8.22 -12.40
N ASP A 262 20.12 8.85 -11.84
CA ASP A 262 19.44 8.42 -10.61
C ASP A 262 18.03 7.80 -10.83
N SER A 263 17.51 7.79 -12.07
CA SER A 263 16.15 7.32 -12.41
C SER A 263 15.83 5.87 -12.13
N TYR A 264 16.84 5.08 -11.76
CA TYR A 264 16.65 3.68 -11.40
C TYR A 264 16.90 3.40 -9.92
N ARG A 265 17.35 4.40 -9.13
CA ARG A 265 17.73 4.17 -7.73
C ARG A 265 16.77 4.77 -6.69
N ARG A 266 15.70 5.44 -7.08
CA ARG A 266 14.70 5.89 -6.10
C ARG A 266 13.28 5.91 -6.65
N TYR A 267 12.48 5.01 -6.08
CA TYR A 267 11.02 5.04 -5.92
C TYR A 267 10.51 6.32 -5.19
N TYR A 268 11.30 7.40 -5.15
CA TYR A 268 10.99 8.65 -4.46
C TYR A 268 10.73 9.74 -5.50
N ILE A 269 9.44 9.96 -5.75
CA ILE A 269 8.95 11.19 -6.37
C ILE A 269 9.36 12.37 -5.45
N PRO A 270 9.93 13.48 -5.94
CA PRO A 270 10.22 14.64 -5.09
C PRO A 270 8.92 15.37 -4.76
N TYR A 271 8.44 15.22 -3.52
CA TYR A 271 7.15 15.75 -3.08
C TYR A 271 7.23 17.21 -2.63
N THR A 272 6.15 17.97 -2.84
CA THR A 272 5.95 19.27 -2.16
C THR A 272 5.69 19.05 -0.67
N THR A 273 6.03 20.04 0.15
CA THR A 273 5.82 20.05 1.61
C THR A 273 4.47 19.58 2.08
N ARG A 274 3.41 20.11 1.49
CA ARG A 274 2.03 19.81 1.89
C ARG A 274 1.59 18.36 1.62
N SER A 275 2.10 17.72 0.57
CA SER A 275 1.73 16.32 0.28
C SER A 275 2.37 15.32 1.25
N LEU A 276 3.49 15.69 1.87
CA LEU A 276 4.14 14.86 2.88
C LEU A 276 3.43 14.97 4.23
N THR A 277 3.03 16.19 4.64
CA THR A 277 2.29 16.38 5.89
C THR A 277 0.97 15.60 5.87
N ASP A 278 0.20 15.72 4.77
CA ASP A 278 -1.08 15.00 4.63
C ASP A 278 -0.88 13.46 4.67
N MET A 279 0.21 12.95 4.07
CA MET A 279 0.61 11.55 4.17
C MET A 279 0.88 11.13 5.62
N LEU A 280 1.63 11.94 6.36
CA LEU A 280 2.05 11.62 7.72
C LEU A 280 0.86 11.57 8.68
N TRP A 281 -0.10 12.48 8.55
CA TRP A 281 -1.33 12.47 9.37
C TRP A 281 -2.24 11.28 9.05
N VAL A 282 -2.45 10.96 7.77
CA VAL A 282 -3.22 9.76 7.38
C VAL A 282 -2.53 8.48 7.87
N GLY A 283 -1.20 8.42 7.73
CA GLY A 283 -0.39 7.32 8.26
C GLY A 283 -0.51 7.17 9.77
N LEU A 284 -0.41 8.26 10.52
CA LEU A 284 -0.57 8.27 11.98
C LEU A 284 -1.94 7.75 12.41
N LEU A 285 -3.02 8.26 11.82
CA LEU A 285 -4.39 7.85 12.15
C LEU A 285 -4.62 6.38 11.83
N THR A 286 -4.13 5.91 10.68
CA THR A 286 -4.25 4.51 10.28
C THR A 286 -3.42 3.61 11.17
N ALA A 287 -2.19 4.00 11.52
CA ALA A 287 -1.34 3.26 12.44
C ALA A 287 -2.00 3.15 13.83
N ALA A 288 -2.61 4.22 14.32
CA ALA A 288 -3.35 4.19 15.58
C ALA A 288 -4.55 3.23 15.51
N ALA A 289 -5.35 3.29 14.44
CA ALA A 289 -6.50 2.40 14.26
C ALA A 289 -6.09 0.93 14.11
N PHE A 290 -5.05 0.65 13.33
CA PHE A 290 -4.50 -0.68 13.12
C PHE A 290 -3.95 -1.27 14.43
N ASN A 291 -3.13 -0.53 15.16
CA ASN A 291 -2.56 -1.02 16.43
C ASN A 291 -3.61 -1.10 17.56
N ALA A 292 -4.65 -0.26 17.54
CA ALA A 292 -5.76 -0.35 18.48
C ALA A 292 -6.52 -1.69 18.37
N LEU A 293 -6.57 -2.31 17.17
CA LEU A 293 -7.16 -3.65 17.00
C LEU A 293 -6.38 -4.73 17.75
N HIS A 294 -5.06 -4.62 17.89
CA HIS A 294 -4.29 -5.56 18.72
C HIS A 294 -4.60 -5.40 20.21
N CYS A 295 -4.84 -4.16 20.66
CA CYS A 295 -5.30 -3.87 22.03
C CYS A 295 -6.71 -4.40 22.31
N ILE A 296 -7.52 -4.79 21.31
CA ILE A 296 -8.81 -5.42 21.55
C ILE A 296 -8.65 -6.78 22.25
N ALA A 297 -7.58 -7.51 21.95
CA ALA A 297 -7.25 -8.79 22.57
C ALA A 297 -6.57 -8.65 23.94
N TRP A 298 -6.74 -7.51 24.63
CA TRP A 298 -6.13 -7.24 25.93
C TRP A 298 -6.49 -8.27 27.00
N ASP A 299 -7.75 -8.69 27.02
CA ASP A 299 -8.32 -9.66 27.97
C ASP A 299 -8.44 -11.07 27.37
N TYR A 300 -7.72 -11.36 26.28
CA TYR A 300 -7.70 -12.68 25.68
C TYR A 300 -7.06 -13.73 26.62
N THR A 301 -7.55 -14.97 26.59
CA THR A 301 -6.99 -16.10 27.35
C THR A 301 -5.84 -16.73 26.57
N PHE A 302 -4.61 -16.42 26.97
CA PHE A 302 -3.40 -16.97 26.33
C PHE A 302 -3.01 -18.33 26.94
N PRO A 303 -2.28 -19.18 26.17
CA PRO A 303 -1.75 -20.44 26.71
C PRO A 303 -0.78 -20.25 27.88
N THR A 304 -0.02 -19.15 27.89
CA THR A 304 0.95 -18.85 28.94
C THR A 304 0.90 -17.38 29.36
N LEU A 305 1.31 -17.10 30.60
CA LEU A 305 1.46 -15.72 31.09
C LEU A 305 2.52 -14.95 30.29
N VAL A 306 3.57 -15.62 29.82
CA VAL A 306 4.62 -15.00 28.99
C VAL A 306 4.03 -14.49 27.68
N GLU A 307 3.21 -15.27 27.00
CA GLU A 307 2.53 -14.83 25.77
C GLU A 307 1.57 -13.68 26.02
N GLN A 308 0.83 -13.69 27.13
CA GLN A 308 -0.06 -12.60 27.50
C GLN A 308 0.69 -11.28 27.71
N TRP A 309 1.76 -11.30 28.50
CA TRP A 309 2.57 -10.10 28.74
C TRP A 309 3.29 -9.65 27.47
N ALA A 310 3.82 -10.58 26.68
CA ALA A 310 4.44 -10.28 25.39
C ALA A 310 3.45 -9.58 24.43
N TRP A 311 2.21 -10.07 24.34
CA TRP A 311 1.17 -9.45 23.53
C TRP A 311 0.85 -8.02 23.98
N ARG A 312 0.64 -7.83 25.28
CA ARG A 312 0.28 -6.52 25.87
C ARG A 312 1.39 -5.50 25.69
N THR A 313 2.64 -5.88 26.00
CA THR A 313 3.79 -4.99 25.82
C THR A 313 4.03 -4.67 24.35
N ALA A 314 4.00 -5.68 23.47
CA ALA A 314 4.18 -5.45 22.04
C ALA A 314 3.08 -4.58 21.43
N SER A 315 1.82 -4.72 21.87
CA SER A 315 0.71 -3.87 21.41
C SER A 315 0.90 -2.40 21.80
N ILE A 316 1.32 -2.13 23.04
CA ILE A 316 1.60 -0.77 23.54
C ILE A 316 2.83 -0.18 22.85
N VAL A 317 3.90 -0.97 22.69
CA VAL A 317 5.11 -0.53 22.00
C VAL A 317 4.80 -0.22 20.54
N ALA A 318 4.04 -1.06 19.85
CA ALA A 318 3.69 -0.83 18.45
C ALA A 318 2.88 0.47 18.26
N ILE A 319 1.83 0.70 19.06
CA ILE A 319 1.05 1.95 18.95
C ILE A 319 1.88 3.19 19.28
N GLY A 320 2.70 3.13 20.33
CA GLY A 320 3.51 4.26 20.78
C GLY A 320 4.64 4.58 19.81
N VAL A 321 5.37 3.57 19.35
CA VAL A 321 6.49 3.76 18.42
C VAL A 321 6.00 4.17 17.04
N SER A 322 4.89 3.61 16.53
CA SER A 322 4.31 4.08 15.27
C SER A 322 3.92 5.56 15.36
N ALA A 323 3.22 5.96 16.42
CA ALA A 323 2.82 7.36 16.60
C ALA A 323 4.04 8.29 16.69
N LEU A 324 5.04 7.91 17.49
CA LEU A 324 6.29 8.66 17.63
C LEU A 324 7.03 8.78 16.28
N SER A 325 7.05 7.72 15.47
CA SER A 325 7.72 7.70 14.16
C SER A 325 7.13 8.73 13.19
N PHE A 326 5.80 8.83 13.12
CA PHE A 326 5.12 9.83 12.27
C PHE A 326 5.34 11.27 12.78
N VAL A 327 5.33 11.48 14.10
CA VAL A 327 5.59 12.81 14.69
C VAL A 327 7.04 13.25 14.45
N ILE A 328 8.02 12.35 14.62
CA ILE A 328 9.43 12.66 14.33
C ILE A 328 9.62 12.95 12.84
N ALA A 329 8.95 12.20 11.95
CA ALA A 329 9.02 12.44 10.51
C ALA A 329 8.48 13.83 10.12
N GLU A 330 7.36 14.26 10.71
CA GLU A 330 6.79 15.60 10.53
C GLU A 330 7.75 16.68 11.03
N ALA A 331 8.30 16.52 12.24
CA ALA A 331 9.25 17.47 12.84
C ALA A 331 10.55 17.58 12.03
N ALA A 332 11.09 16.44 11.56
CA ALA A 332 12.26 16.40 10.69
C ALA A 332 12.01 17.11 9.36
N TYR A 333 10.76 17.10 8.88
CA TYR A 333 10.38 17.71 7.62
C TYR A 333 10.16 19.22 7.70
N MET A 334 9.46 19.68 8.74
CA MET A 334 9.11 21.10 8.90
C MET A 334 10.31 21.98 9.29
N GLU A 335 11.53 21.42 9.35
CA GLU A 335 12.73 22.04 9.95
C GLU A 335 12.48 22.62 11.35
N TRP A 336 11.39 22.16 12.00
CA TRP A 336 11.06 22.42 13.40
C TRP A 336 11.98 21.58 14.28
N LEU A 337 13.29 21.77 14.14
CA LEU A 337 14.31 21.39 15.11
C LEU A 337 15.68 21.67 14.47
N THR A 338 16.46 22.53 15.10
CA THR A 338 17.92 22.71 14.95
C THR A 338 18.72 21.45 15.35
N LEU A 339 18.10 20.27 15.30
CA LEU A 339 18.46 19.00 15.93
C LEU A 339 18.41 17.84 14.93
N GLY A 340 18.80 18.09 13.67
CA GLY A 340 18.72 17.12 12.57
C GLY A 340 19.49 15.81 12.78
N MET A 341 20.46 15.76 13.70
CA MET A 341 21.12 14.51 14.09
C MET A 341 20.25 13.70 15.08
N ILE A 342 19.60 14.37 16.04
CA ILE A 342 18.74 13.71 17.04
C ILE A 342 17.52 13.10 16.38
N THR A 343 16.89 13.79 15.42
CA THR A 343 15.73 13.25 14.69
C THR A 343 16.10 12.01 13.86
N LYS A 344 17.26 12.03 13.19
CA LYS A 344 17.76 10.87 12.44
C LYS A 344 18.09 9.68 13.34
N VAL A 345 18.74 9.91 14.49
CA VAL A 345 19.02 8.87 15.48
C VAL A 345 17.71 8.30 16.04
N ALA A 346 16.74 9.16 16.38
CA ALA A 346 15.45 8.72 16.89
C ALA A 346 14.68 7.87 15.86
N MET A 347 14.67 8.25 14.57
CA MET A 347 14.09 7.42 13.51
C MET A 347 14.81 6.07 13.36
N PHE A 348 16.14 6.07 13.42
CA PHE A 348 16.94 4.85 13.34
C PHE A 348 16.65 3.89 14.50
N LEU A 349 16.37 4.42 15.70
CA LEU A 349 16.01 3.62 16.87
C LEU A 349 14.55 3.14 16.87
N CYS A 350 13.61 3.96 16.36
CA CYS A 350 12.20 3.58 16.30
C CYS A 350 11.95 2.35 15.41
N LEU A 351 12.64 2.26 14.27
CA LEU A 351 12.46 1.17 13.31
C LEU A 351 12.67 -0.24 13.92
N PRO A 352 13.83 -0.60 14.51
CA PRO A 352 14.04 -1.93 15.06
C PRO A 352 13.11 -2.23 16.24
N ILE A 353 12.75 -1.23 17.06
CA ILE A 353 11.81 -1.41 18.17
C ILE A 353 10.41 -1.76 17.63
N TYR A 354 9.94 -1.02 16.61
CA TYR A 354 8.67 -1.30 15.94
C TYR A 354 8.68 -2.69 15.30
N VAL A 355 9.73 -3.03 14.54
CA VAL A 355 9.87 -4.35 13.89
C VAL A 355 9.85 -5.46 14.95
N GLY A 356 10.58 -5.29 16.06
CA GLY A 356 10.58 -6.25 17.16
C GLY A 356 9.19 -6.46 17.77
N ALA A 357 8.44 -5.38 18.02
CA ALA A 357 7.07 -5.45 18.51
C ALA A 357 6.15 -6.17 17.52
N ARG A 358 6.25 -5.87 16.21
CA ARG A 358 5.46 -6.55 15.16
C ARG A 358 5.76 -8.04 15.06
N LEU A 359 7.04 -8.41 15.06
CA LEU A 359 7.44 -9.81 15.05
C LEU A 359 6.93 -10.54 16.30
N CYS A 360 6.97 -9.90 17.47
CA CYS A 360 6.40 -10.46 18.69
C CYS A 360 4.89 -10.72 18.57
N LEU A 361 4.11 -9.74 18.07
CA LEU A 361 2.67 -9.91 17.84
C LEU A 361 2.37 -11.05 16.86
N ILE A 362 3.14 -11.15 15.77
CA ILE A 362 3.01 -12.22 14.78
C ILE A 362 3.32 -13.58 15.41
N VAL A 363 4.43 -13.71 16.14
CA VAL A 363 4.82 -14.96 16.80
C VAL A 363 3.76 -15.40 17.81
N VAL A 364 3.28 -14.49 18.66
CA VAL A 364 2.24 -14.80 19.66
C VAL A 364 0.91 -15.18 18.99
N THR A 365 0.58 -14.54 17.87
CA THR A 365 -0.62 -14.90 17.08
C THR A 365 -0.59 -16.36 16.68
N PHE A 366 0.51 -16.83 16.08
CA PHE A 366 0.63 -18.22 15.65
C PHE A 366 0.83 -19.18 16.82
N SER A 367 1.62 -18.82 17.83
CA SER A 367 1.84 -19.69 18.99
C SER A 367 0.56 -19.91 19.80
N SER A 368 -0.32 -18.90 19.88
CA SER A 368 -1.60 -19.02 20.58
C SER A 368 -2.55 -20.07 20.00
N LEU A 369 -2.41 -20.43 18.71
CA LEU A 369 -3.25 -21.45 18.07
C LEU A 369 -3.03 -22.87 18.63
N ARG A 370 -1.95 -23.09 19.40
CA ARG A 370 -1.68 -24.37 20.06
C ARG A 370 -2.71 -24.72 21.13
N ALA A 371 -3.29 -23.69 21.76
CA ALA A 371 -4.27 -23.82 22.82
C ALA A 371 -5.16 -22.57 22.85
N VAL A 372 -6.42 -22.72 22.43
CA VAL A 372 -7.35 -21.60 22.27
C VAL A 372 -8.60 -21.83 23.12
N PRO A 373 -9.32 -20.77 23.55
CA PRO A 373 -10.62 -20.92 24.19
C PRO A 373 -11.56 -21.86 23.42
N ALA A 374 -12.18 -22.83 24.11
CA ALA A 374 -13.08 -23.81 23.48
C ALA A 374 -14.17 -23.19 22.59
N ASP A 375 -14.70 -22.03 23.01
CA ASP A 375 -15.73 -21.28 22.30
C ASP A 375 -15.28 -20.83 20.88
N ILE A 376 -13.97 -20.81 20.58
CA ILE A 376 -13.45 -20.51 19.24
C ILE A 376 -13.88 -21.56 18.22
N TYR A 377 -14.05 -22.82 18.62
CA TYR A 377 -14.46 -23.91 17.72
C TYR A 377 -15.99 -24.02 17.54
N THR A 378 -16.77 -23.20 18.25
CA THR A 378 -18.22 -23.18 18.08
C THR A 378 -18.59 -22.44 16.80
N SER A 379 -19.31 -23.11 15.90
CA SER A 379 -19.87 -22.49 14.69
C SER A 379 -21.20 -21.79 15.02
N PRO A 380 -21.46 -20.58 14.49
CA PRO A 380 -22.77 -19.94 14.62
C PRO A 380 -23.88 -20.83 14.03
N SER A 381 -25.03 -20.95 14.70
CA SER A 381 -26.08 -21.91 14.33
C SER A 381 -26.59 -21.79 12.89
N TRP A 382 -26.59 -20.58 12.31
CA TRP A 382 -27.02 -20.34 10.92
C TRP A 382 -26.03 -20.85 9.86
N VAL A 383 -24.74 -20.97 10.19
CA VAL A 383 -23.73 -21.55 9.28
C VAL A 383 -24.04 -23.03 9.05
N ASN A 384 -24.44 -23.73 10.12
CA ASN A 384 -24.88 -25.12 10.02
C ASN A 384 -26.19 -25.24 9.22
N SER A 385 -27.11 -24.28 9.36
CA SER A 385 -28.36 -24.25 8.59
C SER A 385 -28.16 -24.13 7.07
N ILE A 386 -27.10 -23.43 6.62
CA ILE A 386 -26.79 -23.30 5.18
C ILE A 386 -26.18 -24.60 4.61
N ILE A 387 -25.37 -25.30 5.41
CA ILE A 387 -24.70 -26.54 4.98
C ILE A 387 -25.68 -27.74 4.97
N HIS A 388 -26.78 -27.67 5.71
CA HIS A 388 -27.84 -28.71 5.72
C HIS A 388 -28.88 -28.57 4.59
N ILE A 389 -28.67 -27.68 3.62
CA ILE A 389 -29.44 -27.68 2.36
C ILE A 389 -28.67 -28.54 1.34
N HIS A 390 -28.73 -29.86 1.52
CA HIS A 390 -28.36 -30.84 0.50
C HIS A 390 -29.27 -32.05 0.58
#